data_AF-A0AAV4LG63-F1
#
_entry.id   AF-A0AAV4LG63-F1
#
_cell.length_a   1.000
_cell.length_b   1.000
_cell.length_c   1.000
_cell.angle_alpha   90.00
_cell.angle_beta   90.00
_cell.angle_gamma   90.00
#
_symmetry.space_group_name_H-M   'P 1'
#
loop_
_entity.id
_entity.type
_entity.pdbx_description
1 polymer ?
#
loop_
_entity_poly.entity_id
_entity_poly.type
_entity_poly.pdbx_seq_one_letter_code
_entity_poly.pdbx_strand_id
1 'polypeptide(L)'
;MAKKLYYVKPEIKDDASVIHGFDIEINKDDVARIDRLVNDYETRIMSHLDELYLKKTTWADRLADRMAVFGGSWKFIIWFALFLTFWMVWNTLPFTRHYHFDEPPFILLNLCLSFIAAFQAPIIMMSQNRQAARDKHEALIDFAINYKAEQEIDDMQSHLHRIEGELLQIKQLLSSIQEGNKQE
;
A
#
# COMPACT_ATOMS: atom_id res chain seq x y z
N MET A 1 -11.27 -14.18 4.11
CA MET A 1 -10.27 -15.22 4.44
C MET A 1 -8.98 -14.52 4.84
N ALA A 2 -8.73 -14.38 6.14
CA ALA A 2 -7.48 -13.81 6.64
C ALA A 2 -6.42 -14.93 6.70
N LYS A 3 -5.30 -14.73 6.02
CA LYS A 3 -4.21 -15.71 5.94
C LYS A 3 -3.43 -15.63 7.25
N LYS A 4 -3.70 -16.54 8.18
CA LYS A 4 -2.95 -16.68 9.44
C LYS A 4 -1.52 -17.09 9.07
N LEU A 5 -0.56 -16.16 9.12
CA LEU A 5 0.86 -16.50 9.01
C LEU A 5 1.26 -17.20 10.31
N TYR A 6 1.46 -18.51 10.22
CA TYR A 6 1.96 -19.31 11.33
C TYR A 6 3.47 -19.06 11.46
N TYR A 7 3.86 -18.21 12.40
CA TYR A 7 5.22 -18.23 12.93
C TYR A 7 5.29 -19.41 13.92
N VAL A 8 6.06 -20.44 13.59
CA VAL A 8 6.33 -21.56 14.49
C VAL A 8 7.43 -21.11 15.44
N LYS A 9 7.05 -20.79 16.69
CA LYS A 9 7.99 -20.48 17.77
C LYS A 9 8.88 -21.70 18.00
N PRO A 10 10.21 -21.60 17.88
CA PRO A 10 11.08 -22.74 18.14
C PRO A 10 10.95 -23.11 19.63
N GLU A 11 10.66 -24.38 19.89
CA GLU A 11 10.67 -24.95 21.23
C GLU A 11 12.12 -24.98 21.69
N ILE A 12 12.51 -24.04 22.54
CA ILE A 12 13.83 -24.01 23.15
C ILE A 12 13.90 -25.21 24.10
N LYS A 13 14.55 -26.28 23.66
CA LYS A 13 14.91 -27.41 24.53
C LYS A 13 15.89 -26.91 25.59
N ASP A 14 15.56 -27.19 26.85
CA ASP A 14 16.23 -26.77 28.09
C ASP A 14 17.66 -27.30 28.29
N ASP A 15 18.32 -27.81 27.26
CA ASP A 15 19.63 -28.47 27.38
C ASP A 15 20.59 -28.00 26.29
N ALA A 16 21.13 -26.80 26.47
CA ALA A 16 22.38 -26.33 25.88
C ALA A 16 22.73 -24.95 26.46
N SER A 17 22.83 -24.89 27.79
CA SER A 17 23.80 -23.97 28.39
C SER A 17 25.20 -24.48 28.02
N VAL A 18 26.15 -23.55 27.85
CA VAL A 18 27.56 -23.77 27.48
C VAL A 18 27.86 -23.72 25.97
N ILE A 19 27.83 -22.51 25.41
CA ILE A 19 28.77 -22.12 24.35
C ILE A 19 29.96 -21.44 25.02
N HIS A 20 31.11 -22.11 25.00
CA HIS A 20 32.39 -21.60 25.52
C HIS A 20 33.03 -20.72 24.44
N GLY A 21 33.14 -19.41 24.64
CA GLY A 21 33.91 -18.56 23.71
C GLY A 21 33.83 -17.05 23.82
N PHE A 22 32.79 -16.46 24.43
CA PHE A 22 32.69 -15.00 24.58
C PHE A 22 31.78 -14.67 25.78
N ASP A 23 32.32 -14.05 26.84
CA ASP A 23 31.57 -13.61 28.02
C ASP A 23 30.77 -12.32 27.71
N ILE A 24 29.73 -12.44 26.88
CA ILE A 24 28.61 -11.50 26.90
C ILE A 24 27.36 -12.34 27.11
N GLU A 25 26.95 -12.48 28.37
CA GLU A 25 25.64 -13.02 28.71
C GLU A 25 24.59 -12.08 28.14
N ILE A 26 24.03 -12.41 26.97
CA ILE A 26 22.80 -11.76 26.53
C ILE A 26 21.72 -12.21 27.51
N ASN A 27 21.45 -11.32 28.47
CA ASN A 27 20.45 -11.55 29.50
C ASN A 27 19.12 -11.88 28.82
N LYS A 28 18.49 -12.99 29.21
CA LYS A 28 17.18 -13.42 28.67
C LYS A 28 16.13 -12.30 28.78
N ASP A 29 16.30 -11.41 29.76
CA ASP A 29 15.46 -10.23 29.94
C ASP A 29 15.60 -9.21 28.81
N ASP A 30 16.79 -9.03 28.23
CA ASP A 30 17.05 -8.07 27.15
C ASP A 30 16.45 -8.54 25.84
N VAL A 31 16.54 -9.83 25.54
CA VAL A 31 15.87 -10.45 24.37
C VAL A 31 14.36 -10.29 24.50
N ALA A 32 13.79 -10.59 25.68
CA ALA A 32 12.37 -10.42 25.95
C ALA A 32 11.91 -8.94 25.96
N ARG A 33 12.84 -8.00 26.12
CA ARG A 33 12.59 -6.55 26.07
C ARG A 33 12.56 -6.05 24.64
N ILE A 34 13.52 -6.48 23.81
CA ILE A 34 13.55 -6.18 22.37
C ILE A 34 12.31 -6.74 21.69
N ASP A 35 11.94 -7.99 22.01
CA ASP A 35 10.76 -8.65 21.45
C ASP A 35 9.47 -7.90 21.79
N ARG A 36 9.36 -7.38 23.03
CA ARG A 36 8.24 -6.52 23.43
C ARG A 36 8.22 -5.18 22.69
N LEU A 37 9.39 -4.55 22.47
CA LEU A 37 9.47 -3.28 21.77
C LEU A 37 9.08 -3.41 20.30
N VAL A 38 9.54 -4.46 19.61
CA VAL A 38 9.17 -4.75 18.22
C VAL A 38 7.65 -4.96 18.11
N ASN A 39 7.07 -5.75 19.00
CA ASN A 39 5.65 -6.06 19.00
C ASN A 39 4.78 -4.82 19.30
N ASP A 40 5.25 -3.94 20.18
CA ASP A 40 4.57 -2.67 20.51
C ASP A 40 4.68 -1.65 19.36
N TYR A 41 5.78 -1.64 18.62
CA TYR A 41 5.93 -0.87 17.38
C TYR A 41 5.04 -1.41 16.24
N GLU A 42 5.01 -2.73 16.05
CA GLU A 42 4.15 -3.39 15.06
C GLU A 42 2.67 -3.09 15.33
N THR A 43 2.25 -3.21 16.59
CA THR A 43 0.88 -2.92 17.02
C THR A 43 0.51 -1.46 16.79
N ARG A 44 1.41 -0.51 17.07
CA ARG A 44 1.15 0.94 16.88
C ARG A 44 1.10 1.35 15.41
N ILE A 45 1.94 0.76 14.56
CA ILE A 45 1.90 1.00 13.11
C ILE A 45 0.59 0.44 12.54
N MET A 46 0.24 -0.80 12.90
CA MET A 46 -0.99 -1.46 12.46
C MET A 46 -2.25 -0.73 12.95
N SER A 47 -2.27 -0.24 14.20
CA SER A 47 -3.43 0.49 14.72
C SER A 47 -3.61 1.86 14.07
N HIS A 48 -2.52 2.57 13.74
CA HIS A 48 -2.59 3.85 13.02
C HIS A 48 -3.04 3.67 11.56
N LEU A 49 -2.65 2.55 10.94
CA LEU A 49 -3.11 2.15 9.61
C LEU A 49 -4.62 1.88 9.59
N ASP A 50 -5.13 1.15 10.58
CA ASP A 50 -6.55 0.79 10.68
C ASP A 50 -7.45 1.98 11.07
N GLU A 51 -7.00 2.86 11.96
CA GLU A 51 -7.81 4.00 12.44
C GLU A 51 -8.08 5.03 11.33
N LEU A 52 -7.14 5.19 10.38
CA LEU A 52 -7.32 6.01 9.18
C LEU A 52 -8.17 5.33 8.11
N TYR A 53 -8.18 3.99 8.06
CA TYR A 53 -8.99 3.19 7.14
C TYR A 53 -10.48 3.19 7.52
N LEU A 54 -10.78 3.33 8.82
CA LEU A 54 -12.15 3.34 9.37
C LEU A 54 -12.89 4.68 9.22
N LYS A 55 -12.37 5.63 8.43
CA LYS A 55 -13.11 6.84 8.07
C LYS A 55 -14.28 6.48 7.16
N LYS A 56 -15.44 6.23 7.80
CA LYS A 56 -16.74 5.86 7.20
C LYS A 56 -16.91 6.41 5.78
N THR A 57 -16.89 5.53 4.78
CA THR A 57 -17.38 5.85 3.44
C THR A 57 -18.83 6.31 3.57
N THR A 58 -19.11 7.58 3.30
CA THR A 58 -20.49 8.05 3.30
C THR A 58 -21.24 7.41 2.12
N TRP A 59 -22.57 7.42 2.18
CA TRP A 59 -23.39 6.91 1.08
C TRP A 59 -23.10 7.66 -0.24
N ALA A 60 -22.83 8.97 -0.17
CA ALA A 60 -22.44 9.79 -1.31
C ALA A 60 -21.10 9.36 -1.91
N ASP A 61 -20.14 8.97 -1.08
CA ASP A 61 -18.84 8.48 -1.55
C ASP A 61 -18.97 7.21 -2.38
N ARG A 62 -19.81 6.27 -1.91
CA ARG A 62 -20.08 5.00 -2.60
C ARG A 62 -20.83 5.20 -3.92
N LEU A 63 -21.74 6.17 -3.97
CA LEU A 63 -22.44 6.54 -5.19
C LEU A 63 -21.47 7.15 -6.22
N ALA A 64 -20.60 8.06 -5.79
CA ALA A 64 -19.60 8.68 -6.66
C ALA A 64 -18.60 7.66 -7.23
N ASP A 65 -18.12 6.69 -6.42
CA ASP A 65 -17.24 5.61 -6.92
C ASP A 65 -17.94 4.77 -8.01
N ARG A 66 -19.22 4.41 -7.82
CA ARG A 66 -19.96 3.64 -8.83
C ARG A 66 -20.18 4.45 -10.11
N MET A 67 -20.51 5.74 -9.98
CA MET A 67 -20.73 6.62 -11.13
C MET A 67 -19.43 6.85 -11.92
N ALA A 68 -18.29 7.00 -11.24
CA ALA A 68 -16.98 7.13 -11.89
C ALA A 68 -16.59 5.87 -12.67
N VAL A 69 -16.81 4.68 -12.09
CA VAL A 69 -16.53 3.39 -12.76
C VAL A 69 -17.49 3.17 -13.94
N PHE A 70 -18.76 3.55 -13.80
CA PHE A 70 -19.76 3.41 -14.86
C PHE A 70 -19.51 4.37 -16.03
N GLY A 71 -19.25 5.65 -15.73
CA GLY A 71 -18.99 6.69 -16.73
C GLY A 71 -17.65 6.53 -17.46
N GLY A 72 -16.67 5.85 -16.87
CA GLY A 72 -15.37 5.56 -17.49
C GLY A 72 -15.35 4.35 -18.43
N SER A 73 -16.47 3.62 -18.59
CA SER A 73 -16.52 2.42 -19.44
C SER A 73 -16.71 2.76 -20.91
N TRP A 74 -15.89 2.17 -21.78
CA TRP A 74 -16.06 2.25 -23.25
C TRP A 74 -17.45 1.81 -23.72
N LYS A 75 -18.08 0.85 -23.02
CA LYS A 75 -19.43 0.38 -23.37
C LYS A 75 -20.50 1.43 -23.08
N PHE A 76 -20.33 2.24 -22.03
CA PHE A 76 -21.25 3.32 -21.69
C PHE A 76 -21.23 4.42 -22.76
N ILE A 77 -20.03 4.82 -23.20
CA ILE A 77 -19.85 5.84 -24.25
C ILE A 77 -20.57 5.42 -25.54
N ILE A 78 -20.41 4.16 -25.96
CA ILE A 78 -21.06 3.64 -27.18
C ILE A 78 -22.59 3.65 -27.04
N TRP A 79 -23.13 3.16 -25.92
CA TRP A 79 -24.57 3.16 -25.67
C TRP A 79 -25.16 4.58 -25.61
N PHE A 80 -24.46 5.50 -24.96
CA PHE A 80 -24.87 6.90 -24.86
C PHE A 80 -24.88 7.57 -26.25
N ALA A 81 -23.86 7.33 -27.07
CA ALA A 81 -23.83 7.82 -28.44
C ALA A 81 -24.98 7.27 -29.29
N LEU A 82 -25.26 5.96 -29.22
CA LEU A 82 -26.39 5.35 -29.92
C LEU A 82 -27.74 5.94 -29.47
N PHE A 83 -27.91 6.17 -28.17
CA PHE A 83 -29.11 6.80 -27.64
C PHE A 83 -29.29 8.23 -28.19
N LEU A 84 -28.23 9.05 -28.22
CA LEU A 84 -28.30 10.40 -28.78
C LEU A 84 -28.63 10.37 -30.28
N THR A 85 -27.99 9.49 -31.05
CA THR A 85 -28.30 9.32 -32.48
C THR A 85 -29.74 8.87 -32.68
N PHE A 86 -30.23 7.92 -31.89
CA PHE A 86 -31.62 7.48 -31.94
C PHE A 86 -32.60 8.63 -31.63
N TRP A 87 -32.32 9.43 -30.61
CA TRP A 87 -33.14 10.58 -30.23
C TRP A 87 -33.23 11.63 -31.34
N MET A 88 -32.08 11.96 -31.97
CA MET A 88 -32.02 12.88 -33.10
C MET A 88 -32.80 12.36 -34.30
N VAL A 89 -32.63 11.07 -34.66
CA VAL A 89 -33.36 10.44 -35.77
C VAL A 89 -34.86 10.43 -35.50
N TRP A 90 -35.28 10.04 -34.30
CA TRP A 90 -36.70 9.99 -33.91
C TRP A 90 -37.40 11.36 -34.00
N ASN A 91 -36.72 12.43 -33.57
CA ASN A 91 -37.26 13.80 -33.62
C ASN A 91 -37.07 14.51 -34.97
N THR A 92 -36.24 13.98 -35.89
CA THR A 92 -36.04 14.57 -37.23
C THR A 92 -36.92 13.92 -38.30
N LEU A 93 -37.39 12.69 -38.07
CA LEU A 93 -38.18 11.97 -39.06
C LEU A 93 -39.50 12.70 -39.39
N PRO A 94 -39.84 12.87 -40.69
CA PRO A 94 -41.04 13.60 -41.11
C PRO A 94 -42.35 12.88 -40.75
N PHE A 95 -42.28 11.57 -40.46
CA PHE A 95 -43.44 10.75 -40.09
C PHE A 95 -43.94 11.03 -38.65
N THR A 96 -43.08 11.56 -37.77
CA THR A 96 -43.39 11.87 -36.37
C THR A 96 -43.71 13.36 -36.13
N ARG A 97 -44.00 14.13 -37.19
CA ARG A 97 -44.18 15.59 -37.17
C ARG A 97 -45.28 16.11 -36.23
N HIS A 98 -46.29 15.30 -35.92
CA HIS A 98 -47.31 15.64 -34.92
C HIS A 98 -46.89 15.39 -33.46
N TYR A 99 -45.79 14.66 -33.25
CA TYR A 99 -45.23 14.30 -31.95
C TYR A 99 -43.78 14.79 -31.78
N HIS A 100 -43.36 15.81 -32.56
CA HIS A 100 -42.05 16.43 -32.40
C HIS A 100 -41.99 17.15 -31.06
N PHE A 101 -41.32 16.52 -30.10
CA PHE A 101 -41.12 17.06 -28.76
C PHE A 101 -39.86 17.96 -28.70
N ASP A 102 -38.89 17.72 -29.58
CA ASP A 102 -37.62 18.46 -29.65
C ASP A 102 -37.20 18.68 -31.12
N GLU A 103 -37.79 19.69 -31.78
CA GLU A 103 -37.46 20.05 -33.17
C GLU A 103 -36.02 20.61 -33.29
N PRO A 104 -35.35 20.45 -34.46
CA PRO A 104 -34.06 21.08 -34.70
C PRO A 104 -34.15 22.59 -34.45
N PRO A 105 -33.30 23.18 -33.57
CA PRO A 105 -31.94 22.78 -33.21
C PRO A 105 -31.77 21.95 -31.91
N PHE A 106 -32.79 21.22 -31.43
CA PHE A 106 -32.75 20.33 -30.24
C PHE A 106 -32.47 21.04 -28.91
N ILE A 107 -33.34 21.97 -28.51
CA ILE A 107 -33.17 22.78 -27.30
C ILE A 107 -33.17 21.95 -26.01
N LEU A 108 -34.00 20.90 -25.95
CA LEU A 108 -34.13 20.07 -24.76
C LEU A 108 -32.93 19.15 -24.58
N LEU A 109 -32.47 18.53 -25.67
CA LEU A 109 -31.25 17.73 -25.66
C LEU A 109 -30.04 18.58 -25.25
N ASN A 110 -29.92 19.80 -25.78
CA ASN A 110 -28.84 20.71 -25.44
C ASN A 110 -28.87 21.14 -23.95
N LEU A 111 -30.06 21.43 -23.42
CA LEU A 111 -30.25 21.75 -22.00
C LEU A 111 -29.83 20.56 -21.11
N CYS A 112 -30.25 19.34 -21.46
CA CYS A 112 -29.94 18.13 -20.70
C CYS A 112 -28.44 17.83 -20.70
N LEU A 113 -27.79 17.89 -21.86
CA LEU A 113 -26.34 17.68 -21.99
C LEU A 113 -25.55 18.71 -21.18
N SER A 114 -25.96 19.98 -21.22
CA SER A 114 -25.31 21.06 -20.48
C SER A 114 -25.39 20.82 -18.97
N PHE A 115 -26.54 20.37 -18.47
CA PHE A 115 -26.72 20.03 -17.06
C PHE A 115 -25.84 18.84 -16.65
N ILE A 116 -25.84 17.75 -17.44
CA ILE A 116 -25.00 16.57 -17.16
C ILE A 116 -23.52 16.96 -17.11
N ALA A 117 -23.05 17.75 -18.09
CA ALA A 117 -21.67 18.22 -18.14
C ALA A 117 -21.29 19.09 -16.93
N ALA A 118 -22.21 19.95 -16.45
CA ALA A 118 -21.97 20.80 -15.28
C ALA A 118 -21.73 19.99 -14.00
N PHE A 119 -22.45 18.88 -13.80
CA PHE A 119 -22.23 17.98 -12.65
C PHE A 119 -21.05 17.03 -12.83
N GLN A 120 -20.59 16.82 -14.06
CA GLN A 120 -19.51 15.89 -14.35
C GLN A 120 -18.18 16.32 -13.73
N ALA A 121 -17.80 17.60 -13.86
CA ALA A 121 -16.50 18.07 -13.37
C ALA A 121 -16.34 17.97 -11.83
N PRO A 122 -17.31 18.37 -10.99
CA PRO A 122 -17.24 18.18 -9.54
C PRO A 122 -17.21 16.71 -9.11
N ILE A 123 -17.98 15.84 -9.76
CA ILE A 123 -18.01 14.41 -9.45
C ILE A 123 -16.65 13.77 -9.78
N ILE A 124 -16.09 14.10 -10.95
CA ILE A 124 -14.74 13.67 -11.32
C ILE A 124 -13.73 14.19 -10.30
N MET A 125 -13.77 15.47 -9.95
CA MET A 125 -12.85 16.09 -8.99
C MET A 125 -12.95 15.45 -7.60
N MET A 126 -14.15 15.13 -7.12
CA MET A 126 -14.35 14.42 -5.85
C MET A 126 -13.77 13.00 -5.91
N SER A 127 -13.97 12.28 -7.02
CA SER A 127 -13.41 10.94 -7.21
C SER A 127 -11.87 10.98 -7.27
N GLN A 128 -11.30 11.98 -7.95
CA GLN A 128 -9.86 12.19 -8.06
C GLN A 128 -9.23 12.58 -6.72
N ASN A 129 -9.83 13.52 -5.97
CA ASN A 129 -9.34 13.93 -4.66
C ASN A 129 -9.27 12.73 -3.69
N ARG A 130 -10.24 11.81 -3.79
CA ARG A 130 -10.24 10.58 -3.00
C ARG A 130 -9.19 9.57 -3.46
N GLN A 131 -8.97 9.41 -4.77
CA GLN A 131 -7.88 8.57 -5.28
C GLN A 131 -6.52 9.14 -4.82
N ALA A 132 -6.27 10.43 -5.01
CA ALA A 132 -5.04 11.10 -4.59
C ALA A 132 -4.77 10.97 -3.07
N ALA A 133 -5.82 11.00 -2.24
CA ALA A 133 -5.68 10.76 -0.80
C ALA A 133 -5.24 9.32 -0.48
N ARG A 134 -5.76 8.33 -1.22
CA ARG A 134 -5.33 6.92 -1.10
C ARG A 134 -3.90 6.74 -1.59
N ASP A 135 -3.58 7.27 -2.76
CA ASP A 135 -2.25 7.17 -3.36
C ASP A 135 -1.18 7.82 -2.47
N LYS A 136 -1.49 8.98 -1.86
CA LYS A 136 -0.60 9.63 -0.89
C LYS A 136 -0.36 8.76 0.34
N HIS A 137 -1.41 8.10 0.83
CA HIS A 137 -1.29 7.23 2.00
C HIS A 137 -0.46 5.99 1.69
N GLU A 138 -0.68 5.35 0.54
CA GLU A 138 0.14 4.23 0.07
C GLU A 138 1.61 4.63 -0.08
N ALA A 139 1.88 5.81 -0.66
CA ALA A 139 3.24 6.32 -0.77
C ALA A 139 3.93 6.56 0.58
N LEU A 140 3.19 6.96 1.62
CA LEU A 140 3.74 7.13 2.98
C LEU A 140 4.09 5.78 3.62
N ILE A 141 3.27 4.75 3.39
CA ILE A 141 3.55 3.39 3.86
C ILE A 141 4.79 2.83 3.18
N ASP A 142 4.85 2.94 1.85
CA ASP A 142 6.00 2.47 1.07
C ASP A 142 7.29 3.16 1.52
N PHE A 143 7.23 4.47 1.78
CA PHE A 143 8.35 5.21 2.35
C PHE A 143 8.79 4.65 3.71
N ALA A 144 7.84 4.39 4.62
CA ALA A 144 8.14 3.87 5.95
C ALA A 144 8.75 2.45 5.90
N ILE A 145 8.24 1.58 5.02
CA ILE A 145 8.79 0.23 4.81
C ILE A 145 10.22 0.32 4.27
N ASN A 146 10.45 1.14 3.25
CA ASN A 146 11.78 1.32 2.66
C ASN A 146 12.78 1.88 3.68
N TYR A 147 12.37 2.89 4.46
CA TYR A 147 13.21 3.45 5.51
C TYR A 147 13.57 2.41 6.58
N LYS A 148 12.61 1.54 6.97
CA LYS A 148 12.87 0.46 7.91
C LYS A 148 13.83 -0.59 7.35
N ALA A 149 13.67 -0.96 6.07
CA ALA A 149 14.57 -1.88 5.39
C ALA A 149 16.00 -1.31 5.27
N GLU A 150 16.14 -0.01 5.02
CA GLU A 150 17.43 0.67 5.00
C GLU A 150 18.12 0.60 6.37
N GLN A 151 17.38 0.86 7.46
CA GLN A 151 17.91 0.74 8.81
C GLN A 151 18.36 -0.70 9.14
N GLU A 152 17.57 -1.70 8.76
CA GLU A 152 17.93 -3.11 8.97
C GLU A 152 19.18 -3.51 8.16
N ILE A 153 19.36 -2.95 6.96
CA ILE A 153 20.57 -3.16 6.15
C ILE A 153 21.80 -2.56 6.84
N ASP A 154 21.69 -1.34 7.36
CA ASP A 154 22.78 -0.68 8.09
C ASP A 154 23.18 -1.48 9.35
N ASP A 155 22.19 -1.96 10.11
CA ASP A 155 22.42 -2.83 11.27
C ASP A 155 23.13 -4.13 10.87
N MET A 156 22.69 -4.78 9.77
CA MET A 156 23.35 -5.97 9.24
C MET A 156 24.79 -5.69 8.78
N GLN A 157 25.04 -4.56 8.14
CA GLN A 157 26.39 -4.14 7.72
C GLN A 157 27.30 -3.92 8.92
N SER A 158 26.82 -3.25 9.97
CA SER A 158 27.54 -3.09 11.23
C SER A 158 27.91 -4.43 11.86
N HIS A 159 26.97 -5.38 11.90
CA HIS A 159 27.23 -6.73 12.38
C HIS A 159 28.26 -7.48 11.52
N LEU A 160 28.20 -7.35 10.19
CA LEU A 160 29.18 -7.95 9.28
C LEU A 160 30.58 -7.38 9.51
N HIS A 161 30.73 -6.07 9.61
CA HIS A 161 32.03 -5.44 9.88
C HIS A 161 32.60 -5.84 11.24
N ARG A 162 31.75 -6.01 12.27
CA ARG A 162 32.19 -6.56 13.56
C ARG A 162 32.74 -7.99 13.40
N ILE A 163 32.02 -8.86 12.70
CA ILE A 163 32.45 -10.25 12.44
C ILE A 163 33.76 -10.27 11.64
N GLU A 164 33.90 -9.44 10.62
CA GLU A 164 35.15 -9.31 9.85
C GLU A 164 36.33 -8.91 10.75
N GLY A 165 36.12 -7.97 11.67
CA GLY A 165 37.13 -7.56 12.65
C GLY A 165 37.55 -8.69 13.60
N GLU A 166 36.58 -9.43 14.14
CA GLU A 166 36.83 -10.59 15.02
C GLU A 166 37.60 -11.69 14.28
N LEU A 167 37.24 -12.01 13.04
CA LEU A 167 37.96 -12.98 12.22
C LEU A 167 39.41 -12.56 11.95
N LEU A 168 39.65 -11.26 11.78
CA LEU A 168 40.99 -10.72 11.55
C LEU A 168 41.87 -10.85 12.80
N GLN A 169 41.31 -10.59 13.99
CA GLN A 169 42.00 -10.81 15.27
C GLN A 169 42.34 -12.29 15.49
N ILE A 170 41.39 -13.20 15.24
CA ILE A 170 41.63 -14.65 15.34
C ILE A 170 42.76 -15.08 14.40
N LYS A 171 42.76 -14.58 13.16
CA LYS A 171 43.82 -14.88 12.18
C LYS A 171 45.19 -14.42 12.65
N GLN A 172 45.28 -13.23 13.27
CA GLN A 172 46.54 -12.72 13.83
C GLN A 172 47.04 -13.57 15.00
N LEU A 173 46.15 -13.96 15.92
CA LEU A 173 46.49 -14.84 17.04
C LEU A 173 47.01 -16.19 16.55
N LEU A 174 46.32 -16.82 15.59
CA LEU A 174 46.77 -18.08 14.98
C LEU A 174 48.14 -17.94 14.32
N SER A 175 48.40 -16.85 13.60
CA SER A 175 49.70 -16.57 12.98
C SER A 175 50.81 -16.46 14.04
N SER A 176 50.56 -15.74 15.13
CA SER A 176 51.56 -15.59 16.21
C SER A 176 51.90 -16.91 16.91
N ILE A 177 50.89 -17.77 17.14
CA ILE A 177 51.11 -19.10 17.71
C ILE A 177 51.95 -19.96 16.76
N GLN A 178 51.66 -19.90 15.46
CA GLN A 178 52.37 -20.68 14.45
C GLN A 178 53.82 -20.20 14.23
N GLU A 179 54.11 -18.93 14.45
CA GLU A 179 55.48 -18.39 14.43
C GLU A 179 56.26 -18.78 15.70
N GLY A 180 55.64 -18.75 16.88
CA GLY A 180 56.26 -19.21 18.12
C GLY A 180 56.64 -20.70 18.06
N ASN A 181 55.78 -21.53 17.48
CA ASN A 181 56.02 -22.98 17.33
C ASN A 181 57.10 -23.34 16.28
N LYS A 182 57.60 -22.38 15.50
CA LYS A 182 58.72 -22.58 14.56
C LYS A 182 60.08 -22.18 15.13
N GLN A 183 60.12 -21.54 16.29
CA GLN A 183 61.34 -21.07 16.94
C GLN A 183 61.83 -21.99 18.08
N GLU A 184 61.02 -22.97 18.50
CA GLU A 184 61.44 -24.14 19.30
C GLU A 184 61.87 -25.30 18.38
#